data_AF-A0A3Q7IWZ7-F1
#
_entry.id   AF-A0A3Q7IWZ7-F1
#
_cell.length_a   1.000
_cell.length_b   1.000
_cell.length_c   1.000
_cell.angle_alpha   90.00
_cell.angle_beta   90.00
_cell.angle_gamma   90.00
#
_symmetry.space_group_name_H-M   'P 1'
#
loop_
_entity.id
_entity.type
_entity.pdbx_description
1 polymer ?
#
loop_
_entity_poly.entity_id
_entity_poly.type
_entity_poly.pdbx_seq_one_letter_code
_entity_poly.pdbx_strand_id
1 'polypeptide(L)'
;SLSTVDIVEAQSKYGFWGWNLWRQPIGFIVFLISSLVECERLPFDLLEAEEELVARYQTEYAGIKLCLFYIASYLNLLVSSLFVTNLYLGGWNLSIPYIFVPDIFGINKGGKV
;
A
#
# COMPACT_ATOMS: atom_id res chain seq x y z
N SER A 1 19.38 7.65 -7.32
CA SER A 1 18.52 8.42 -8.23
C SER A 1 17.12 8.49 -7.62
N LEU A 2 16.29 9.45 -8.06
CA LEU A 2 14.91 9.63 -7.56
C LEU A 2 13.88 8.84 -8.39
N SER A 3 14.31 8.16 -9.46
CA SER A 3 13.43 7.35 -10.29
C SER A 3 12.86 6.18 -9.49
N THR A 4 11.54 5.98 -9.57
CA THR A 4 10.84 4.87 -8.92
C THR A 4 11.33 3.51 -9.44
N VAL A 5 11.72 3.45 -10.72
CA VAL A 5 12.27 2.23 -11.34
C VAL A 5 13.57 1.82 -10.64
N ASP A 6 14.47 2.77 -10.42
CA ASP A 6 15.78 2.52 -9.82
C ASP A 6 15.64 2.14 -8.33
N ILE A 7 14.63 2.67 -7.64
CA ILE A 7 14.30 2.30 -6.25
C ILE A 7 13.88 0.84 -6.18
N VAL A 8 12.97 0.41 -7.05
CA VAL A 8 12.50 -0.98 -7.13
C VAL A 8 13.64 -1.92 -7.55
N GLU A 9 14.49 -1.50 -8.48
CA GLU A 9 15.67 -2.27 -8.88
C GLU A 9 16.70 -2.41 -7.75
N ALA A 10 16.87 -1.39 -6.90
CA ALA A 10 17.73 -1.49 -5.73
C ALA A 10 17.20 -2.50 -4.70
N GLN A 11 15.87 -2.58 -4.53
CA GLN A 11 15.21 -3.56 -3.64
C GLN A 11 15.26 -4.99 -4.20
N SER A 12 15.35 -5.13 -5.52
CA SER A 12 15.38 -6.42 -6.23
C SER A 12 16.57 -7.31 -5.86
N LYS A 13 17.73 -6.71 -5.55
CA LYS A 13 19.02 -7.42 -5.48
C LYS A 13 19.09 -8.54 -4.46
N TYR A 14 18.32 -8.47 -3.37
CA TYR A 14 18.33 -9.46 -2.28
C TYR A 14 16.95 -10.08 -2.01
N GLY A 15 16.02 -9.96 -2.96
CA GLY A 15 14.69 -10.52 -2.84
C GLY A 15 13.91 -10.00 -1.63
N PHE A 16 13.17 -10.87 -0.93
CA PHE A 16 12.35 -10.51 0.25
C PHE A 16 13.12 -9.79 1.35
N TRP A 17 14.39 -10.15 1.55
CA TRP A 17 15.28 -9.53 2.54
C TRP A 17 15.89 -8.21 2.05
N GLY A 18 15.77 -7.91 0.75
CA GLY A 18 16.23 -6.66 0.13
C GLY A 18 15.25 -5.51 0.22
N TRP A 19 14.06 -5.73 0.77
CA TRP A 19 13.03 -4.70 0.88
C TRP A 19 13.44 -3.58 1.84
N ASN A 20 13.08 -2.34 1.48
CA ASN A 20 13.40 -1.17 2.32
C ASN A 20 12.68 -1.22 3.67
N LEU A 21 11.63 -2.03 3.80
CA LEU A 21 10.98 -2.33 5.08
C LEU A 21 11.99 -2.76 6.16
N TRP A 22 12.90 -3.68 5.81
CA TRP A 22 13.90 -4.21 6.75
C TRP A 22 15.02 -3.21 7.01
N ARG A 23 15.35 -2.39 6.00
CA ARG A 23 16.43 -1.42 6.09
C ARG A 23 16.03 -0.17 6.87
N GLN A 24 14.78 0.26 6.77
CA GLN A 24 14.24 1.47 7.39
C GLN A 24 12.85 1.24 8.00
N PRO A 25 12.76 0.46 9.09
CA PRO A 25 11.47 0.16 9.73
C PRO A 25 10.81 1.41 10.33
N ILE A 26 11.60 2.32 10.92
CA ILE A 26 11.07 3.60 11.44
C ILE A 26 10.52 4.47 10.30
N GLY A 27 11.25 4.57 9.19
CA GLY A 27 10.83 5.36 8.03
C GLY A 27 9.53 4.83 7.42
N PHE A 28 9.40 3.50 7.35
CA PHE A 28 8.17 2.85 6.92
C PHE A 28 6.97 3.21 7.80
N ILE A 29 7.10 3.14 9.12
CA ILE A 29 6.01 3.46 10.05
C ILE A 29 5.60 4.93 9.91
N VAL A 30 6.56 5.84 9.86
CA VAL A 30 6.29 7.27 9.69
C VAL A 30 5.60 7.54 8.35
N PHE A 31 6.09 6.94 7.27
CA PHE A 31 5.50 7.09 5.94
C PHE A 31 4.08 6.50 5.89
N LEU A 32 3.86 5.35 6.51
CA LEU A 32 2.55 4.70 6.59
C LEU A 32 1.55 5.55 7.39
N ILE A 33 1.94 6.09 8.54
CA ILE A 33 1.09 7.01 9.32
C ILE A 33 0.78 8.27 8.52
N SER A 34 1.79 8.89 7.90
CA SER A 34 1.61 10.07 7.05
C SER A 34 0.66 9.78 5.89
N SER A 35 0.75 8.59 5.29
CA SER A 35 -0.10 8.17 4.17
C SER A 35 -1.56 7.98 4.58
N LEU A 36 -1.80 7.56 5.83
CA LEU A 36 -3.16 7.42 6.40
C LEU A 36 -3.77 8.78 6.76
N VAL A 37 -2.94 9.73 7.24
CA VAL A 37 -3.36 11.11 7.51
C VAL A 37 -3.77 11.82 6.21
N GLU A 38 -2.98 11.68 5.14
CA GLU A 38 -3.27 12.28 3.84
C GLU A 38 -4.53 11.72 3.18
N CYS A 39 -4.83 10.44 3.40
CA CYS A 39 -6.07 9.83 2.92
C CYS A 39 -7.28 10.16 3.79
N GLU A 40 -7.11 11.02 4.81
CA GLU A 40 -8.15 11.47 5.72
C GLU A 40 -8.95 10.29 6.26
N ARG A 41 -8.26 9.21 6.65
CA ARG A 41 -8.93 7.98 7.07
C ARG A 41 -8.68 7.62 8.51
N LEU A 42 -9.67 6.93 9.09
CA LEU A 42 -9.66 6.45 10.48
C LEU A 42 -8.28 5.84 10.77
N PRO A 43 -7.51 6.34 11.76
CA PRO A 43 -7.95 7.13 12.92
C PRO A 43 -7.82 8.67 12.79
N PHE A 44 -7.37 9.21 11.65
CA PHE A 44 -7.07 10.65 11.47
C PHE A 44 -8.08 11.36 10.55
N ASP A 45 -9.35 11.01 10.69
CA ASP A 45 -10.43 11.48 9.83
C ASP A 45 -11.16 12.69 10.45
N LEU A 46 -10.43 13.79 10.66
CA LEU A 46 -10.95 14.98 11.34
C LEU A 46 -11.91 15.80 10.45
N LEU A 47 -11.70 15.78 9.13
CA LEU A 47 -12.50 16.54 8.18
C LEU A 47 -13.85 15.84 7.89
N GLU A 48 -13.89 14.50 7.75
CA GLU A 48 -15.17 13.79 7.57
C GLU A 48 -15.96 13.70 8.89
N ALA A 49 -15.29 13.62 10.05
CA ALA A 49 -15.96 13.54 11.37
C ALA A 49 -16.66 14.84 11.79
N GLU A 50 -16.17 16.01 11.38
CA GLU A 50 -16.91 17.27 11.58
C GLU A 50 -18.14 17.36 10.65
N GLU A 51 -18.10 16.66 9.51
CA GLU A 51 -19.18 16.61 8.53
C GLU A 51 -20.27 15.60 8.91
N GLU A 52 -19.97 14.53 9.65
CA GLU A 52 -20.96 13.55 10.15
C GLU A 52 -21.98 14.18 11.12
N LEU A 53 -21.60 15.21 11.87
CA LEU A 53 -22.49 15.90 12.80
C LEU A 53 -23.55 16.79 12.13
N VAL A 54 -23.42 17.12 10.83
CA VAL A 54 -24.38 17.97 10.07
C VAL A 54 -24.68 17.43 8.65
N ALA A 55 -24.08 16.33 8.23
CA ALA A 55 -24.23 15.71 6.90
C ALA A 55 -24.10 16.71 5.73
N ARG A 56 -23.03 17.52 5.72
CA ARG A 56 -22.90 18.72 4.86
C ARG A 56 -22.88 18.40 3.35
N TYR A 57 -21.79 17.86 2.80
CA TYR A 57 -21.69 17.60 1.35
C TYR A 57 -22.62 16.47 0.86
N GLN A 58 -22.99 15.55 1.75
CA GLN A 58 -23.89 14.44 1.44
C GLN A 58 -25.36 14.87 1.27
N THR A 59 -25.75 16.00 1.87
CA THR A 59 -27.08 16.61 1.68
C THR A 59 -27.07 17.75 0.67
N GLU A 60 -25.93 18.42 0.47
CA GLU A 60 -25.77 19.51 -0.50
C GLU A 60 -25.54 19.04 -1.95
N TYR A 61 -24.88 17.88 -2.15
CA TYR A 61 -24.57 17.34 -3.47
C TYR A 61 -25.31 16.02 -3.75
N ALA A 62 -25.89 15.91 -4.95
CA ALA A 62 -26.56 14.69 -5.42
C ALA A 62 -25.99 14.19 -6.77
N GLY A 63 -26.16 12.90 -7.04
CA GLY A 63 -25.84 12.28 -8.34
C GLY A 63 -24.35 12.25 -8.67
N ILE A 64 -23.97 12.80 -9.84
CA ILE A 64 -22.61 12.67 -10.39
C ILE A 64 -21.55 13.39 -9.55
N LYS A 65 -21.90 14.49 -8.88
CA LYS A 65 -20.97 15.29 -8.08
C LYS A 65 -20.56 14.54 -6.82
N LEU A 66 -21.54 13.95 -6.13
CA LEU A 66 -21.30 13.08 -4.98
C LEU A 66 -20.45 11.86 -5.38
N CYS A 67 -20.75 11.24 -6.54
CA CYS A 67 -19.95 10.15 -7.07
C CYS A 67 -18.48 10.54 -7.32
N LEU A 68 -18.23 11.72 -7.89
CA LEU A 68 -16.86 12.21 -8.14
C LEU A 68 -16.06 12.44 -6.85
N PHE A 69 -16.69 12.95 -5.79
CA PHE A 69 -16.03 13.10 -4.48
C PHE A 69 -15.60 11.75 -3.89
N TYR A 70 -16.51 10.76 -3.91
CA TYR A 70 -16.15 9.40 -3.47
C TYR A 70 -15.06 8.77 -4.34
N ILE A 71 -15.15 8.88 -5.67
CA ILE A 71 -14.12 8.34 -6.55
C ILE A 71 -12.76 9.01 -6.28
N ALA A 72 -12.73 10.31 -6.03
CA ALA A 72 -11.50 11.04 -5.73
C ALA A 72 -10.85 10.55 -4.42
N SER A 73 -11.63 10.34 -3.35
CA SER A 73 -11.09 9.84 -2.08
C SER A 73 -10.54 8.41 -2.21
N TYR A 74 -11.25 7.52 -2.93
CA TYR A 74 -10.76 6.18 -3.22
C TYR A 74 -9.53 6.17 -4.14
N LEU A 75 -9.42 7.09 -5.09
CA LEU A 75 -8.23 7.26 -5.91
C LEU A 75 -7.03 7.74 -5.10
N ASN A 76 -7.23 8.66 -4.16
CA ASN A 76 -6.16 9.09 -3.25
C ASN A 76 -5.64 7.91 -2.42
N LEU A 77 -6.55 7.10 -1.87
CA LEU A 77 -6.20 5.88 -1.15
C LEU A 77 -5.40 4.89 -2.02
N LEU A 78 -5.84 4.67 -3.26
CA LEU A 78 -5.16 3.80 -4.21
C LEU A 78 -3.73 4.30 -4.48
N VAL A 79 -3.56 5.58 -4.81
CA VAL A 79 -2.25 6.17 -5.12
C VAL A 79 -1.32 6.10 -3.92
N SER A 80 -1.82 6.43 -2.72
CA SER A 80 -1.08 6.33 -1.46
C SER A 80 -0.55 4.91 -1.21
N SER A 81 -1.40 3.89 -1.41
CA SER A 81 -1.01 2.48 -1.27
C SER A 81 0.04 2.03 -2.31
N LEU A 82 -0.02 2.57 -3.54
CA LEU A 82 0.97 2.29 -4.58
C LEU A 82 2.34 2.85 -4.21
N PHE A 83 2.40 4.05 -3.61
CA PHE A 83 3.66 4.61 -3.12
C PHE A 83 4.25 3.79 -1.98
N VAL A 84 3.45 3.38 -0.99
CA VAL A 84 3.92 2.51 0.09
C VAL A 84 4.51 1.22 -0.49
N THR A 85 3.83 0.62 -1.47
CA THR A 85 4.25 -0.63 -2.09
C THR A 85 5.55 -0.49 -2.89
N ASN A 86 5.66 0.55 -3.73
CA ASN A 86 6.84 0.77 -4.56
C ASN A 86 8.07 1.23 -3.75
N LEU A 87 7.88 1.99 -2.67
CA LEU A 87 8.99 2.52 -1.89
C LEU A 87 9.51 1.53 -0.83
N TYR A 88 8.66 0.66 -0.29
CA TYR A 88 9.02 -0.19 0.85
C TYR A 88 8.90 -1.71 0.61
N LEU A 89 7.92 -2.14 -0.19
CA LEU A 89 7.55 -3.56 -0.35
C LEU A 89 8.05 -4.18 -1.68
N GLY A 90 8.91 -3.49 -2.41
CA GLY A 90 9.55 -4.05 -3.62
C GLY A 90 8.75 -3.93 -4.92
N GLY A 91 7.66 -3.15 -4.94
CA GLY A 91 6.90 -2.84 -6.16
C GLY A 91 6.42 -4.09 -6.92
N TRP A 92 6.84 -4.24 -8.17
CA TRP A 92 6.51 -5.41 -9.00
C TRP A 92 7.36 -6.65 -8.71
N ASN A 93 8.42 -6.51 -7.90
CA ASN A 93 9.33 -7.61 -7.67
C ASN A 93 8.88 -8.48 -6.50
N LEU A 94 7.97 -9.39 -6.81
CA LEU A 94 7.43 -10.36 -5.87
C LEU A 94 8.48 -11.46 -5.63
N SER A 95 9.42 -11.20 -4.73
CA SER A 95 10.39 -12.20 -4.31
C SER A 95 9.80 -13.13 -3.23
N ILE A 96 8.64 -13.72 -3.54
CA ILE A 96 8.18 -14.89 -2.80
C ILE A 96 9.08 -16.03 -3.28
N PRO A 97 9.90 -16.63 -2.40
CA PRO A 97 10.71 -17.76 -2.80
C PRO A 97 9.76 -18.84 -3.33
N TYR A 98 10.04 -19.30 -4.55
CA TYR A 98 9.40 -20.43 -5.24
C TYR A 98 9.44 -21.76 -4.44
N ILE A 99 9.94 -21.69 -3.20
CA ILE A 99 10.15 -22.75 -2.21
C ILE A 99 8.93 -22.89 -1.28
N PHE A 100 8.15 -21.83 -1.03
CA PHE A 100 7.06 -21.91 -0.04
C PHE A 100 5.80 -22.65 -0.52
N VAL A 101 5.65 -22.85 -1.84
CA VAL A 101 4.52 -23.60 -2.42
C VAL A 101 4.66 -25.12 -2.24
N PRO A 102 5.79 -25.77 -2.56
CA PRO A 102 5.90 -27.23 -2.40
C PRO A 102 5.87 -27.71 -0.93
N ASP A 103 6.40 -26.92 0.02
CA ASP A 103 6.45 -27.32 1.44
C ASP A 103 5.09 -27.23 2.14
N ILE A 104 4.22 -26.28 1.78
CA ILE A 104 2.84 -26.21 2.30
C ILE A 104 1.98 -27.37 1.77
N PHE A 105 2.17 -27.75 0.51
CA PHE A 105 1.33 -28.75 -0.15
C PHE A 105 1.80 -30.20 0.07
N GLY A 106 2.84 -30.43 0.88
CA GLY A 106 3.29 -31.79 1.19
C GLY A 106 3.63 -32.62 -0.04
N ILE A 107 3.99 -31.98 -1.17
CA ILE A 107 4.48 -32.70 -2.35
C ILE A 107 5.93 -33.05 -2.08
N ASN A 108 6.09 -34.09 -1.27
CA ASN A 108 7.34 -34.75 -1.01
C ASN A 108 7.84 -35.28 -2.37
N LYS A 109 8.83 -34.63 -2.99
CA LYS A 109 9.58 -35.25 -4.09
C LYS A 109 10.49 -36.33 -3.50
N GLY A 110 9.87 -37.39 -3.01
CA GLY A 110 10.51 -38.66 -2.70
C GLY A 110 10.61 -39.48 -3.98
N GLY A 111 11.78 -39.46 -4.61
CA GLY A 111 12.05 -40.28 -5.80
C GLY A 111 13.42 -40.01 -6.37
N LYS A 112 14.46 -40.52 -5.69
CA LYS A 112 15.77 -40.76 -6.29
C LYS A 112 15.61 -41.67 -7.52
N VAL A 113 15.93 -41.17 -8.71
CA VAL A 113 16.70 -41.85 -9.75
C VAL A 113 17.36 -40.79 -10.64
#